data_AF-A0A369BE14-F1
#
_entry.id   AF-A0A369BE14-F1
#
_cell.length_a   1.000
_cell.length_b   1.000
_cell.length_c   1.000
_cell.angle_alpha   90.00
_cell.angle_beta   90.00
_cell.angle_gamma   90.00
#
_symmetry.space_group_name_H-M   'P 1'
#
loop_
_entity.id
_entity.type
_entity.pdbx_description
1 polymer ?
#
loop_
_entity_poly.entity_id
_entity_poly.type
_entity_poly.pdbx_seq_one_letter_code
_entity_poly.pdbx_strand_id
1 'polypeptide(L)'
;MSKTNRFIGAINILLALALAFSMLAQVSVYAYSSTTEWKGYAVYRDGVSGFNSGLNDHAALMDEPNRTYYKPIIHAPGYSDPVQWDHWDDFMNGKKYLGIFKPKNTTITETVANSFVSKARELRGISYNVLDQIVYSAGSNTWVYPENISQLRCDGVVEYTYEWFGYRVGGPDNKWDITRNLIANYWEHSGFFITPRKQNQELLTKVSSGYPD
;
A
#
# COMPACT_ATOMS: atom_id res chain seq x y z
N MET A 1 -36.01 59.47 16.69
CA MET A 1 -35.63 58.63 15.53
C MET A 1 -36.88 58.38 14.70
N SER A 2 -36.91 58.78 13.42
CA SER A 2 -38.13 58.74 12.60
C SER A 2 -38.60 57.31 12.34
N LYS A 3 -39.90 57.10 12.12
CA LYS A 3 -40.46 55.77 11.77
C LYS A 3 -39.76 55.18 10.55
N THR A 4 -39.36 56.02 9.59
CA THR A 4 -38.60 55.65 8.39
C THR A 4 -37.23 55.06 8.73
N ASN A 5 -36.50 55.64 9.69
CA ASN A 5 -35.18 55.14 10.09
C ASN A 5 -35.25 53.79 10.83
N ARG A 6 -36.36 53.50 11.52
CA ARG A 6 -36.60 52.19 12.16
C ARG A 6 -36.95 51.11 11.14
N PHE A 7 -37.70 51.46 10.09
CA PHE A 7 -38.08 50.54 9.03
C PHE A 7 -36.87 50.13 8.17
N ILE A 8 -36.01 51.09 7.79
CA ILE A 8 -34.77 50.81 7.04
C ILE A 8 -33.81 49.95 7.88
N GLY A 9 -33.71 50.21 9.19
CA GLY A 9 -32.89 49.39 10.09
C GLY A 9 -33.35 47.93 10.15
N ALA A 10 -34.66 47.68 10.20
CA ALA A 10 -35.22 46.33 10.23
C ALA A 10 -34.97 45.55 8.92
N ILE A 11 -35.08 46.22 7.77
CA ILE A 11 -34.80 45.60 6.46
C ILE A 11 -33.32 45.21 6.35
N ASN A 12 -32.40 46.06 6.80
CA ASN A 12 -30.97 45.78 6.74
C ASN A 12 -30.57 44.60 7.64
N ILE A 13 -31.19 44.44 8.81
CA ILE A 13 -30.96 43.29 9.70
C ILE A 13 -31.47 41.99 9.04
N LEU A 14 -32.66 42.02 8.44
CA LEU A 14 -33.23 40.85 7.74
C LEU A 14 -32.36 40.43 6.55
N LEU A 15 -31.84 41.39 5.77
CA LEU A 15 -30.94 41.12 4.66
C LEU A 15 -29.60 40.53 5.14
N ALA A 16 -29.03 41.06 6.22
CA ALA A 16 -27.79 40.53 6.80
C ALA A 16 -27.97 39.10 7.32
N LEU A 17 -29.11 38.80 7.97
CA LEU A 17 -29.44 37.45 8.43
C LEU A 17 -29.67 36.48 7.26
N ALA A 18 -30.36 36.92 6.21
CA ALA A 18 -30.55 36.10 5.00
C ALA A 18 -29.22 35.79 4.30
N LEU A 19 -28.31 36.77 4.23
CA LEU A 19 -26.98 36.58 3.65
C LEU A 19 -26.14 35.61 4.49
N ALA A 20 -26.13 35.75 5.81
CA ALA A 20 -25.44 34.84 6.73
C ALA A 20 -26.00 33.40 6.64
N PHE A 21 -27.32 33.25 6.51
CA PHE A 21 -27.96 31.94 6.36
C PHE A 21 -27.61 31.30 4.99
N SER A 22 -27.49 32.10 3.93
CA SER A 22 -27.08 31.61 2.60
C SER A 22 -25.62 31.13 2.55
N MET A 23 -24.73 31.73 3.35
CA MET A 23 -23.33 31.27 3.47
C MET A 23 -23.20 29.98 4.29
N LEU A 24 -24.12 29.70 5.22
CA LEU A 24 -24.16 28.45 6.00
C LEU A 24 -24.72 27.28 5.19
N ALA A 25 -25.50 27.54 4.13
CA ALA A 25 -26.09 26.51 3.28
C ALA A 25 -25.13 25.94 2.20
N GLN A 26 -23.90 26.47 2.10
CA GLN A 26 -22.88 25.99 1.14
C GLN A 26 -21.86 25.02 1.74
N VAL A 27 -22.15 24.41 2.90
CA VAL A 27 -21.40 23.22 3.32
C VAL A 27 -21.81 22.08 2.39
N SER A 28 -21.14 22.01 1.26
CA SER A 28 -21.17 20.88 0.36
C SER A 28 -20.67 19.68 1.15
N VAL A 29 -21.60 18.89 1.68
CA VAL A 29 -21.31 17.54 2.13
C VAL A 29 -21.00 16.79 0.86
N TYR A 30 -19.72 16.77 0.46
CA TYR A 30 -19.22 15.73 -0.39
C TYR A 30 -19.40 14.45 0.40
N ALA A 31 -20.52 13.77 0.17
CA ALA A 31 -20.62 12.35 0.44
C ALA A 31 -19.55 11.72 -0.44
N TYR A 32 -18.34 11.55 0.11
CA TYR A 32 -17.41 10.57 -0.41
C TYR A 32 -18.19 9.26 -0.38
N SER A 33 -18.67 8.82 -1.53
CA SER A 33 -18.94 7.42 -1.72
C SER A 33 -17.60 6.75 -1.46
N SER A 34 -17.42 6.18 -0.27
CA SER A 34 -16.27 5.33 -0.01
C SER A 34 -16.51 4.05 -0.80
N THR A 35 -16.28 4.11 -2.11
CA THR A 35 -15.66 2.97 -2.75
C THR A 35 -14.32 2.85 -2.04
N THR A 36 -14.24 1.89 -1.15
CA THR A 36 -13.05 1.55 -0.39
C THR A 36 -11.95 1.20 -1.39
N GLU A 37 -11.16 2.20 -1.78
CA GLU A 37 -10.10 2.04 -2.76
C GLU A 37 -8.84 1.57 -2.03
N TRP A 38 -8.62 0.26 -2.05
CA TRP A 38 -7.46 -0.38 -1.41
C TRP A 38 -6.27 -0.55 -2.36
N LYS A 39 -6.35 0.02 -3.56
CA LYS A 39 -5.29 -0.02 -4.56
C LYS A 39 -3.96 0.49 -3.97
N GLY A 40 -2.88 -0.25 -4.21
CA GLY A 40 -1.54 0.09 -3.70
C GLY A 40 -1.32 -0.18 -2.22
N TYR A 41 -2.31 -0.70 -1.49
CA TYR A 41 -2.11 -1.17 -0.11
C TYR A 41 -1.58 -2.60 -0.11
N ALA A 42 -0.79 -2.92 0.92
CA ALA A 42 -0.32 -4.28 1.15
C ALA A 42 -1.39 -5.05 1.91
N VAL A 43 -1.57 -6.32 1.56
CA VAL A 43 -2.46 -7.24 2.26
C VAL A 43 -1.70 -8.46 2.71
N TYR A 44 -2.06 -8.95 3.89
CA TYR A 44 -1.38 -10.08 4.50
C TYR A 44 -2.37 -11.15 4.92
N ARG A 45 -1.90 -12.39 4.90
CA ARG A 45 -2.57 -13.55 5.48
C ARG A 45 -1.55 -14.40 6.26
N ASP A 46 -2.03 -15.29 7.10
CA ASP A 46 -1.15 -16.26 7.73
C ASP A 46 -0.79 -17.42 6.77
N GLY A 47 0.22 -18.18 7.19
CA GLY A 47 0.86 -19.29 6.51
C GLY A 47 1.69 -18.94 5.27
N VAL A 48 2.82 -19.62 5.12
CA VAL A 48 3.36 -19.99 3.81
C VAL A 48 3.53 -21.51 3.86
N SER A 49 2.90 -22.24 2.93
CA SER A 49 2.98 -23.71 2.90
C SER A 49 4.45 -24.15 2.77
N GLY A 50 4.95 -24.89 3.78
CA GLY A 50 6.29 -25.50 3.73
C GLY A 50 7.36 -24.87 4.63
N PHE A 51 7.10 -23.80 5.38
CA PHE A 51 8.12 -23.12 6.19
C PHE A 51 7.78 -22.99 7.69
N ASN A 52 8.80 -23.19 8.54
CA ASN A 52 8.69 -23.15 10.00
C ASN A 52 8.70 -21.70 10.53
N SER A 53 7.68 -21.39 11.34
CA SER A 53 7.49 -20.33 12.36
C SER A 53 7.86 -18.85 12.12
N GLY A 54 8.85 -18.50 11.29
CA GLY A 54 9.35 -17.12 11.10
C GLY A 54 8.92 -16.42 9.80
N LEU A 55 8.73 -17.17 8.71
CA LEU A 55 8.13 -16.70 7.44
C LEU A 55 6.62 -16.89 7.41
N ASN A 56 6.00 -17.02 8.58
CA ASN A 56 4.67 -17.58 8.73
C ASN A 56 3.54 -16.79 8.06
N ASP A 57 3.78 -15.64 7.45
CA ASP A 57 2.74 -14.84 6.84
C ASP A 57 3.06 -14.64 5.35
N HIS A 58 2.05 -14.40 4.53
CA HIS A 58 2.20 -14.15 3.10
C HIS A 58 1.76 -12.74 2.77
N ALA A 59 2.54 -12.05 1.94
CA ALA A 59 2.29 -10.67 1.54
C ALA A 59 1.81 -10.60 0.08
N ALA A 60 0.98 -9.62 -0.22
CA ALA A 60 0.59 -9.22 -1.57
C ALA A 60 0.35 -7.71 -1.61
N LEU A 61 0.33 -7.15 -2.82
CA LEU A 61 -0.12 -5.78 -3.07
C LEU A 61 -1.48 -5.81 -3.77
N MET A 62 -2.41 -4.95 -3.35
CA MET A 62 -3.66 -4.72 -4.07
C MET A 62 -3.38 -4.00 -5.39
N ASP A 63 -3.69 -4.65 -6.50
CA ASP A 63 -3.64 -4.09 -7.86
C ASP A 63 -4.94 -3.32 -8.18
N GLU A 64 -6.05 -3.83 -7.65
CA GLU A 64 -7.40 -3.31 -7.87
C GLU A 64 -8.02 -2.75 -6.58
N PRO A 65 -9.10 -1.96 -6.66
CA PRO A 65 -9.70 -1.32 -5.49
C PRO A 65 -10.17 -2.28 -4.39
N ASN A 66 -10.67 -3.46 -4.74
CA ASN A 66 -11.20 -4.44 -3.77
C ASN A 66 -11.08 -5.87 -4.30
N ARG A 67 -11.38 -6.86 -3.44
CA ARG A 67 -11.18 -8.29 -3.75
C ARG A 67 -12.15 -8.89 -4.78
N THR A 68 -13.23 -8.17 -5.12
CA THR A 68 -14.25 -8.69 -6.05
C THR A 68 -13.86 -8.52 -7.52
N TYR A 69 -12.82 -7.71 -7.80
CA TYR A 69 -12.27 -7.55 -9.13
C TYR A 69 -11.57 -8.83 -9.61
N TYR A 70 -11.47 -9.00 -10.93
CA TYR A 70 -10.75 -10.11 -11.53
C TYR A 70 -9.24 -9.98 -11.26
N LYS A 71 -8.67 -10.97 -10.56
CA LYS A 71 -7.27 -11.02 -10.14
C LYS A 71 -6.76 -9.74 -9.44
N PRO A 72 -7.31 -9.40 -8.28
CA PRO A 72 -7.18 -8.06 -7.68
C PRO A 72 -5.85 -7.80 -6.97
N ILE A 73 -4.95 -8.79 -6.92
CA ILE A 73 -3.69 -8.70 -6.19
C ILE A 73 -2.50 -9.10 -7.08
N ILE A 74 -1.34 -8.52 -6.79
CA ILE A 74 -0.04 -8.98 -7.29
C ILE A 74 0.76 -9.54 -6.13
N HIS A 75 1.30 -10.73 -6.30
CA HIS A 75 2.22 -11.32 -5.33
C HIS A 75 3.12 -12.37 -5.97
N ALA A 76 4.09 -12.86 -5.18
CA ALA A 76 4.91 -14.01 -5.52
C ALA A 76 4.35 -15.24 -4.75
N PRO A 77 3.60 -16.17 -5.39
CA PRO A 77 2.81 -17.18 -4.67
C PRO A 77 3.67 -18.23 -3.93
N GLY A 78 4.85 -18.55 -4.46
CA GLY A 78 5.75 -19.56 -3.90
C GLY A 78 6.66 -20.20 -4.95
N TYR A 79 7.41 -21.22 -4.56
CA TYR A 79 8.52 -21.82 -5.33
C TYR A 79 8.31 -22.10 -6.82
N SER A 80 7.10 -22.42 -7.25
CA SER A 80 6.84 -22.82 -8.64
C SER A 80 6.27 -21.70 -9.50
N ASP A 81 5.92 -20.57 -8.89
CA ASP A 81 5.17 -19.52 -9.55
C ASP A 81 5.93 -18.20 -9.49
N PRO A 82 6.02 -17.47 -10.61
CA PRO A 82 6.60 -16.15 -10.61
C PRO A 82 5.67 -15.14 -9.93
N VAL A 83 6.16 -13.92 -9.74
CA VAL A 83 5.32 -12.77 -9.42
C VAL A 83 4.21 -12.66 -10.47
N GLN A 84 2.96 -12.67 -10.03
CA GLN A 84 1.80 -12.72 -10.91
C GLN A 84 0.61 -11.99 -10.32
N TRP A 85 -0.37 -11.69 -11.19
CA TRP A 85 -1.71 -11.38 -10.74
C TRP A 85 -2.43 -12.65 -10.34
N ASP A 86 -3.15 -12.59 -9.23
CA ASP A 86 -3.87 -13.76 -8.72
C ASP A 86 -5.26 -13.42 -8.19
N HIS A 87 -6.13 -14.42 -8.15
CA HIS A 87 -7.45 -14.29 -7.53
C HIS A 87 -7.33 -14.16 -6.01
N TRP A 88 -8.31 -13.50 -5.40
CA TRP A 88 -8.33 -13.33 -3.95
C TRP A 88 -8.39 -14.68 -3.21
N ASP A 89 -9.16 -15.65 -3.72
CA ASP A 89 -9.29 -16.95 -3.08
C ASP A 89 -8.00 -17.78 -3.20
N ASP A 90 -7.28 -17.65 -4.32
CA ASP A 90 -5.97 -18.27 -4.53
C ASP A 90 -4.90 -17.63 -3.65
N PHE A 91 -4.94 -16.29 -3.51
CA PHE A 91 -4.18 -15.60 -2.49
C PHE A 91 -4.48 -16.19 -1.13
N MET A 92 -5.74 -16.18 -0.69
CA MET A 92 -6.13 -16.60 0.66
C MET A 92 -5.82 -18.07 0.93
N ASN A 93 -6.03 -18.97 -0.03
CA ASN A 93 -5.74 -20.41 0.09
C ASN A 93 -6.21 -21.04 1.42
N GLY A 94 -7.44 -20.69 1.84
CA GLY A 94 -8.05 -21.15 3.10
C GLY A 94 -7.36 -20.67 4.38
N LYS A 95 -6.47 -19.67 4.30
CA LYS A 95 -5.74 -19.09 5.43
C LYS A 95 -6.48 -17.95 6.09
N LYS A 96 -5.99 -17.51 7.25
CA LYS A 96 -6.54 -16.41 8.02
C LYS A 96 -6.03 -15.08 7.46
N TYR A 97 -6.97 -14.18 7.18
CA TYR A 97 -6.64 -12.81 6.79
C TYR A 97 -6.05 -12.03 7.97
N LEU A 98 -4.96 -11.30 7.72
CA LEU A 98 -4.26 -10.52 8.74
C LEU A 98 -4.54 -9.03 8.66
N GLY A 99 -4.91 -8.49 7.49
CA GLY A 99 -5.33 -7.10 7.35
C GLY A 99 -4.76 -6.37 6.13
N ILE A 100 -5.11 -5.09 6.05
CA ILE A 100 -4.66 -4.12 5.04
C ILE A 100 -3.66 -3.17 5.69
N PHE A 101 -2.55 -2.90 5.01
CA PHE A 101 -1.41 -2.18 5.55
C PHE A 101 -0.87 -1.15 4.55
N LYS A 102 -0.20 -0.12 5.09
CA LYS A 102 0.49 0.91 4.31
C LYS A 102 1.82 1.28 4.97
N PRO A 103 2.75 1.93 4.24
CA PRO A 103 3.93 2.51 4.86
C PRO A 103 3.58 3.47 6.01
N LYS A 104 4.44 3.50 7.03
CA LYS A 104 4.23 4.39 8.19
C LYS A 104 4.18 5.85 7.74
N ASN A 105 3.39 6.65 8.47
CA ASN A 105 3.28 8.10 8.26
C ASN A 105 2.94 8.54 6.81
N THR A 106 2.34 7.65 6.02
CA THR A 106 2.04 7.88 4.61
C THR A 106 0.54 8.02 4.38
N THR A 107 0.13 8.97 3.55
CA THR A 107 -1.21 9.02 2.98
C THR A 107 -1.13 8.48 1.56
N ILE A 108 -1.86 7.40 1.27
CA ILE A 108 -1.95 6.85 -0.08
C ILE A 108 -3.04 7.63 -0.82
N THR A 109 -2.62 8.57 -1.66
CA THR A 109 -3.50 9.22 -2.64
C THR A 109 -3.63 8.34 -3.89
N GLU A 110 -4.59 8.64 -4.76
CA GLU A 110 -4.75 7.93 -6.03
C GLU A 110 -3.45 7.91 -6.87
N THR A 111 -2.73 9.03 -6.96
CA THR A 111 -1.45 9.10 -7.67
C THR A 111 -0.39 8.17 -7.06
N VAL A 112 -0.30 8.12 -5.73
CA VAL A 112 0.64 7.25 -5.00
C VAL A 112 0.26 5.78 -5.19
N ALA A 113 -1.03 5.45 -5.05
CA ALA A 113 -1.56 4.12 -5.30
C ALA A 113 -1.24 3.63 -6.73
N ASN A 114 -1.51 4.47 -7.74
CA ASN A 114 -1.23 4.14 -9.14
C ASN A 114 0.28 3.96 -9.41
N SER A 115 1.13 4.74 -8.74
CA SER A 115 2.59 4.57 -8.82
C SER A 115 3.04 3.23 -8.25
N PHE A 116 2.54 2.85 -7.06
CA PHE A 116 2.82 1.55 -6.45
C PHE A 116 2.36 0.39 -7.34
N VAL A 117 1.12 0.45 -7.84
CA VAL A 117 0.58 -0.58 -8.73
C VAL A 117 1.40 -0.69 -10.01
N SER A 118 1.74 0.43 -10.65
CA SER A 118 2.58 0.42 -11.84
C SER A 118 3.92 -0.29 -11.59
N LYS A 119 4.57 0.01 -10.46
CA LYS A 119 5.86 -0.61 -10.11
C LYS A 119 5.72 -2.10 -9.80
N ALA A 120 4.69 -2.52 -9.07
CA ALA A 120 4.44 -3.93 -8.81
C ALA A 120 4.16 -4.72 -10.09
N ARG A 121 3.48 -4.12 -11.08
CA ARG A 121 3.23 -4.75 -12.38
C ARG A 121 4.51 -4.99 -13.18
N GLU A 122 5.53 -4.15 -13.04
CA GLU A 122 6.85 -4.36 -13.66
C GLU A 122 7.60 -5.56 -13.07
N LEU A 123 7.27 -5.99 -11.86
CA LEU A 123 7.91 -7.14 -11.20
C LEU A 123 7.39 -8.50 -11.69
N ARG A 124 6.33 -8.51 -12.49
CA ARG A 124 5.69 -9.74 -12.96
C ARG A 124 6.64 -10.61 -13.78
N GLY A 125 6.56 -11.91 -13.56
CA GLY A 125 7.42 -12.89 -14.23
C GLY A 125 8.73 -13.18 -13.49
N ILE A 126 9.10 -12.37 -12.48
CA ILE A 126 10.27 -12.65 -11.63
C ILE A 126 10.00 -13.90 -10.80
N SER A 127 10.98 -14.83 -10.76
CA SER A 127 10.84 -16.11 -10.05
C SER A 127 10.82 -15.93 -8.53
N TYR A 128 10.22 -16.88 -7.81
CA TYR A 128 10.19 -16.83 -6.35
C TYR A 128 11.53 -17.13 -5.69
N ASN A 129 11.87 -16.39 -4.63
CA ASN A 129 12.93 -16.75 -3.68
C ASN A 129 12.39 -16.86 -2.26
N VAL A 130 12.86 -17.85 -1.51
CA VAL A 130 12.50 -18.04 -0.10
C VAL A 130 13.45 -17.30 0.83
N LEU A 131 14.74 -17.34 0.52
CA LEU A 131 15.76 -16.96 1.49
C LEU A 131 15.86 -15.45 1.58
N ASP A 132 15.85 -14.76 0.46
CA ASP A 132 16.08 -13.32 0.37
C ASP A 132 14.88 -12.63 -0.27
N GLN A 133 14.55 -11.43 0.22
CA GLN A 133 13.47 -10.63 -0.37
C GLN A 133 13.70 -10.36 -1.84
N ILE A 134 14.96 -10.13 -2.22
CA ILE A 134 15.38 -9.79 -3.57
C ILE A 134 16.70 -10.51 -3.89
N VAL A 135 16.82 -11.01 -5.10
CA VAL A 135 18.08 -11.47 -5.68
C VAL A 135 18.26 -10.75 -7.00
N TYR A 136 19.39 -10.09 -7.18
CA TYR A 136 19.62 -9.26 -8.36
C TYR A 136 21.09 -9.24 -8.80
N SER A 137 21.29 -8.83 -10.05
CA SER A 137 22.59 -8.45 -10.61
C SER A 137 22.44 -7.14 -11.38
N ALA A 138 22.80 -6.03 -10.75
CA ALA A 138 22.62 -4.69 -11.30
C ALA A 138 23.93 -4.08 -11.87
N GLY A 139 25.03 -4.84 -11.88
CA GLY A 139 26.32 -4.38 -12.41
C GLY A 139 26.77 -3.07 -11.76
N SER A 140 27.04 -2.06 -12.59
CA SER A 140 27.42 -0.71 -12.14
C SER A 140 26.25 0.25 -11.96
N ASN A 141 25.00 -0.20 -12.11
CA ASN A 141 23.83 0.66 -11.94
C ASN A 141 23.74 1.13 -10.48
N THR A 142 23.32 2.37 -10.27
CA THR A 142 23.04 2.89 -8.92
C THR A 142 21.80 2.24 -8.31
N TRP A 143 20.82 1.91 -9.16
CA TRP A 143 19.54 1.33 -8.79
C TRP A 143 19.44 -0.10 -9.29
N VAL A 144 18.73 -0.93 -8.55
CA VAL A 144 18.32 -2.27 -8.94
C VAL A 144 17.03 -2.13 -9.72
N TYR A 145 17.08 -2.13 -11.04
CA TYR A 145 15.88 -2.08 -11.88
C TYR A 145 15.19 -3.45 -11.94
N PRO A 146 13.88 -3.54 -12.26
CA PRO A 146 13.16 -4.82 -12.34
C PRO A 146 13.86 -5.87 -13.20
N GLU A 147 14.44 -5.49 -14.34
CA GLU A 147 15.19 -6.36 -15.22
C GLU A 147 16.52 -6.89 -14.64
N ASN A 148 16.99 -6.30 -13.54
CA ASN A 148 18.17 -6.76 -12.81
C ASN A 148 17.81 -7.85 -11.79
N ILE A 149 16.54 -8.02 -11.46
CA ILE A 149 16.06 -8.90 -10.41
C ILE A 149 15.81 -10.28 -11.00
N SER A 150 16.54 -11.28 -10.50
CA SER A 150 16.34 -12.67 -10.90
C SER A 150 15.28 -13.37 -10.05
N GLN A 151 15.15 -12.99 -8.78
CA GLN A 151 14.18 -13.60 -7.87
C GLN A 151 13.63 -12.63 -6.80
N LEU A 152 12.40 -12.84 -6.36
CA LEU A 152 11.71 -12.07 -5.31
C LEU A 152 10.93 -12.98 -4.36
N ARG A 153 10.92 -12.61 -3.08
CA ARG A 153 9.98 -13.19 -2.09
C ARG A 153 8.67 -12.40 -2.08
N CYS A 154 7.63 -12.96 -1.47
CA CYS A 154 6.31 -12.34 -1.40
C CYS A 154 6.32 -10.95 -0.74
N ASP A 155 7.05 -10.77 0.36
CA ASP A 155 7.28 -9.48 1.00
C ASP A 155 8.27 -8.58 0.25
N GLY A 156 9.15 -9.16 -0.57
CA GLY A 156 10.03 -8.41 -1.47
C GLY A 156 9.25 -7.63 -2.54
N VAL A 157 8.11 -8.15 -3.01
CA VAL A 157 7.20 -7.42 -3.93
C VAL A 157 6.69 -6.13 -3.27
N VAL A 158 6.24 -6.23 -2.01
CA VAL A 158 5.71 -5.10 -1.25
C VAL A 158 6.82 -4.10 -0.93
N GLU A 159 7.96 -4.59 -0.44
CA GLU A 159 9.10 -3.78 -0.04
C GLU A 159 9.69 -3.01 -1.22
N TYR A 160 10.05 -3.70 -2.29
CA TYR A 160 10.61 -3.06 -3.48
C TYR A 160 9.65 -2.02 -4.07
N THR A 161 8.35 -2.31 -4.11
CA THR A 161 7.34 -1.39 -4.64
C THR A 161 7.28 -0.08 -3.86
N TYR A 162 7.26 -0.15 -2.53
CA TYR A 162 7.18 1.04 -1.68
C TYR A 162 8.50 1.81 -1.65
N GLU A 163 9.61 1.12 -1.53
CA GLU A 163 10.92 1.74 -1.35
C GLU A 163 11.43 2.39 -2.64
N TRP A 164 11.01 1.91 -3.81
CA TRP A 164 11.27 2.56 -5.10
C TRP A 164 10.81 4.04 -5.12
N PHE A 165 9.74 4.36 -4.40
CA PHE A 165 9.20 5.72 -4.31
C PHE A 165 9.56 6.42 -3.00
N GLY A 166 10.55 5.91 -2.26
CA GLY A 166 11.05 6.56 -1.05
C GLY A 166 10.28 6.21 0.23
N TYR A 167 9.37 5.22 0.19
CA TYR A 167 8.59 4.81 1.36
C TYR A 167 9.24 3.63 2.06
N ARG A 168 9.99 3.91 3.12
CA ARG A 168 10.65 2.89 3.93
C ARG A 168 9.68 1.93 4.58
N VAL A 169 9.91 0.63 4.38
CA VAL A 169 9.12 -0.44 5.01
C VAL A 169 9.97 -1.56 5.63
N GLY A 170 11.29 -1.39 5.63
CA GLY A 170 12.24 -2.24 6.36
C GLY A 170 13.53 -1.52 6.75
N GLY A 171 14.46 -2.28 7.35
CA GLY A 171 15.85 -1.89 7.60
C GLY A 171 16.12 -0.66 8.50
N PRO A 172 17.39 -0.37 8.83
CA PRO A 172 17.88 0.86 9.47
C PRO A 172 18.15 1.98 8.43
N ASP A 173 18.36 3.21 8.92
CA ASP A 173 18.40 4.44 8.10
C ASP A 173 19.37 4.43 6.92
N ASN A 174 20.49 3.71 7.02
CA ASN A 174 21.52 3.65 5.98
C ASN A 174 21.47 2.37 5.13
N LYS A 175 20.49 1.49 5.32
CA LYS A 175 20.39 0.20 4.62
C LYS A 175 18.98 -0.19 4.20
N TRP A 176 18.00 0.66 4.48
CA TRP A 176 16.59 0.31 4.30
C TRP A 176 16.14 0.21 2.86
N ASP A 177 16.81 0.84 1.90
CA ASP A 177 16.27 0.96 0.54
C ASP A 177 16.71 -0.23 -0.32
N ILE A 178 15.85 -1.23 -0.46
CA ILE A 178 16.12 -2.45 -1.22
C ILE A 178 16.37 -2.20 -2.72
N THR A 179 16.02 -1.01 -3.22
CA THR A 179 16.17 -0.64 -4.63
C THR A 179 17.55 -0.05 -4.95
N ARG A 180 18.38 0.20 -3.95
CA ARG A 180 19.76 0.67 -4.11
C ARG A 180 20.69 -0.51 -4.35
N ASN A 181 21.54 -0.41 -5.37
CA ASN A 181 22.59 -1.41 -5.63
C ASN A 181 23.77 -1.22 -4.66
N LEU A 182 23.51 -1.52 -3.38
CA LEU A 182 24.46 -1.45 -2.29
C LEU A 182 24.46 -2.79 -1.56
N ILE A 183 25.64 -3.38 -1.40
CA ILE A 183 25.83 -4.66 -0.70
C ILE A 183 25.22 -4.62 0.71
N ALA A 184 25.35 -3.48 1.41
CA ALA A 184 24.79 -3.33 2.75
C ALA A 184 23.26 -3.41 2.78
N ASN A 185 22.58 -2.88 1.75
CA ASN A 185 21.12 -2.94 1.63
C ASN A 185 20.70 -4.37 1.28
N TYR A 186 21.40 -5.03 0.36
CA TYR A 186 21.15 -6.45 0.05
C TYR A 186 21.16 -7.32 1.31
N TRP A 187 22.22 -7.23 2.12
CA TRP A 187 22.35 -8.09 3.30
C TRP A 187 21.32 -7.80 4.40
N GLU A 188 20.94 -6.55 4.58
CA GLU A 188 19.91 -6.19 5.56
C GLU A 188 18.53 -6.75 5.19
N HIS A 189 18.26 -6.86 3.89
CA HIS A 189 17.02 -7.40 3.33
C HIS A 189 17.17 -8.86 2.86
N SER A 190 18.21 -9.55 3.33
CA SER A 190 18.43 -10.97 3.07
C SER A 190 17.97 -11.81 4.26
N GLY A 191 17.68 -13.09 4.03
CA GLY A 191 17.30 -14.00 5.09
C GLY A 191 16.02 -13.62 5.85
N PHE A 192 16.11 -13.68 7.18
CA PHE A 192 14.97 -13.52 8.10
C PHE A 192 15.02 -12.19 8.90
N PHE A 193 15.87 -11.23 8.53
CA PHE A 193 15.96 -9.94 9.24
C PHE A 193 14.72 -9.07 9.06
N ILE A 194 14.16 -9.13 7.87
CA ILE A 194 12.85 -8.62 7.51
C ILE A 194 12.06 -9.83 7.01
N THR A 195 10.81 -9.95 7.44
CA THR A 195 9.91 -11.05 7.06
C THR A 195 8.53 -10.49 6.84
N PRO A 196 7.62 -11.21 6.14
CA PRO A 196 6.24 -10.78 6.00
C PRO A 196 5.57 -10.53 7.35
N ARG A 197 5.92 -11.35 8.36
CA ARG A 197 5.45 -11.19 9.74
C ARG A 197 5.92 -9.88 10.37
N LYS A 198 7.21 -9.61 10.31
CA LYS A 198 7.78 -8.38 10.85
C LYS A 198 7.23 -7.14 10.14
N GLN A 199 7.03 -7.20 8.83
CA GLN A 199 6.38 -6.12 8.08
C GLN A 199 4.99 -5.80 8.62
N ASN A 200 4.12 -6.81 8.77
CA ASN A 200 2.74 -6.57 9.21
C ASN A 200 2.59 -6.32 10.72
N GLN A 201 3.54 -6.76 11.56
CA GLN A 201 3.48 -6.56 13.01
C GLN A 201 4.20 -5.30 13.48
N GLU A 202 5.29 -4.90 12.81
CA GLU A 202 6.21 -3.89 13.34
C GLU A 202 6.52 -2.76 12.36
N LEU A 203 6.64 -3.03 11.05
CA LEU A 203 7.23 -2.08 10.10
C LEU A 203 6.20 -1.25 9.34
N LEU A 204 5.03 -1.82 9.06
CA LEU A 204 3.91 -1.15 8.39
C LEU A 204 2.86 -0.66 9.39
N THR A 205 1.98 0.24 8.94
CA THR A 205 0.78 0.64 9.68
C THR A 205 -0.42 -0.16 9.19
N LYS A 206 -1.08 -0.86 10.10
CA LYS A 206 -2.38 -1.49 9.83
C LYS A 206 -3.46 -0.43 9.65
N VAL A 207 -4.24 -0.55 8.59
CA VAL A 207 -5.31 0.39 8.22
C VAL A 207 -6.67 -0.23 8.48
N SER A 208 -6.81 -1.52 8.22
CA SER A 208 -8.03 -2.29 8.46
C SER A 208 -7.70 -3.73 8.84
N SER A 209 -8.58 -4.35 9.64
CA SER A 209 -8.59 -5.81 9.84
C SER A 209 -9.70 -6.50 9.04
N GLY A 210 -10.59 -5.72 8.42
CA GLY A 210 -11.61 -6.23 7.50
C GLY A 210 -11.03 -6.49 6.12
N TYR A 211 -11.66 -7.39 5.37
CA TYR A 211 -11.32 -7.65 3.97
C TYR A 211 -11.41 -6.38 3.13
N PRO A 212 -10.65 -6.29 2.02
CA PRO A 212 -10.78 -5.18 1.09
C PRO A 212 -12.05 -5.39 0.25
N ASP A 213 -13.20 -5.11 0.84
CA ASP A 213 -14.53 -5.08 0.19
C ASP A 213 -14.84 -3.66 -0.30
#